data_AF-A0A1S3D8C6-F1
#
_entry.id   AF-A0A1S3D8C6-F1
#
_cell.length_a   1.000
_cell.length_b   1.000
_cell.length_c   1.000
_cell.angle_alpha   90.00
_cell.angle_beta   90.00
_cell.angle_gamma   90.00
#
_symmetry.space_group_name_H-M   'P 1'
#
loop_
_entity.id
_entity.type
_entity.pdbx_description
1 polymer ?
#
loop_
_entity_poly.entity_id
_entity_poly.type
_entity_poly.pdbx_seq_one_letter_code
_entity_poly.pdbx_strand_id
1 'polypeptide(L)'
;MKDLKVETFPMSSGEDKKQEKFEPLFPSTIPHEGEEEINFVSGNPFVEITKGILHLYKENKLTSIENASQQCHTVCILAVPSTMTCHDLLTFTASCAEQIRHIRIVRDGSLNQYMALLTFRSHESAAEFFTSYNGICFSSLEPDLCCHLVFISHIEILGESAADPPAHCTELPTCPVCLERMDESVDGILTILCNHSFHAGCLLKWGDTSCPVCRYVQTPEVVADNKCLECMSAESLWICLICGHVGCGRYVQGHAYQ
;
A
#
# COMPACT_ATOMS: atom_id res chain seq x y z
N MET A 1 -6.41 1.99 -10.90
CA MET A 1 -5.70 1.83 -12.19
C MET A 1 -5.02 0.48 -12.19
N LYS A 2 -5.64 -0.53 -12.82
CA LYS A 2 -4.88 -1.52 -13.57
C LYS A 2 -4.14 -0.74 -14.65
N ASP A 3 -2.88 -1.08 -14.91
CA ASP A 3 -2.04 -0.42 -15.91
C ASP A 3 -2.83 -0.05 -17.15
N LEU A 4 -2.98 1.25 -17.39
CA LEU A 4 -3.67 1.77 -18.57
C LEU A 4 -2.72 1.58 -19.76
N LYS A 5 -2.70 0.38 -20.33
CA LYS A 5 -2.06 0.14 -21.63
C LYS A 5 -2.88 0.86 -22.69
N VAL A 6 -2.34 1.96 -23.20
CA VAL A 6 -2.90 2.68 -24.34
C VAL A 6 -2.47 1.95 -25.60
N GLU A 7 -3.31 1.03 -26.08
CA GLU A 7 -3.14 0.42 -27.40
C GLU A 7 -4.03 1.15 -28.41
N THR A 8 -3.42 1.81 -29.39
CA THR A 8 -4.10 2.36 -30.55
C THR A 8 -4.13 1.30 -31.64
N PHE A 9 -5.32 0.77 -31.97
CA PHE A 9 -5.46 -0.19 -33.06
C PHE A 9 -5.86 0.51 -34.38
N PRO A 10 -5.13 0.26 -35.48
CA PRO A 10 -5.60 0.57 -36.83
C PRO A 10 -6.66 -0.44 -37.26
N MET A 11 -7.66 0.01 -38.04
CA MET A 11 -8.63 -0.89 -38.68
C MET A 11 -7.93 -1.82 -39.68
N SER A 12 -8.32 -3.09 -39.67
CA SER A 12 -7.64 -4.28 -40.19
C SER A 12 -7.37 -4.35 -41.70
N SER A 13 -6.26 -5.00 -42.07
CA SER A 13 -6.24 -6.11 -43.05
C SER A 13 -5.07 -7.05 -42.74
N GLY A 14 -5.26 -8.36 -42.93
CA GLY A 14 -4.55 -9.44 -42.22
C GLY A 14 -3.14 -9.77 -42.69
N GLU A 15 -2.41 -10.49 -41.83
CA GLU A 15 -1.59 -11.69 -42.10
C GLU A 15 -0.77 -12.08 -40.84
N ASP A 16 -0.55 -13.38 -40.69
CA ASP A 16 0.03 -14.12 -39.55
C ASP A 16 1.28 -13.52 -38.90
N LYS A 17 1.24 -13.29 -37.57
CA LYS A 17 2.42 -13.32 -36.69
C LYS A 17 2.11 -13.91 -35.31
N LYS A 18 2.97 -14.86 -34.91
CA LYS A 18 3.07 -15.62 -33.65
C LYS A 18 2.47 -14.91 -32.43
N GLN A 19 1.45 -15.52 -31.82
CA GLN A 19 1.03 -15.20 -30.46
C GLN A 19 2.13 -15.60 -29.47
N GLU A 20 2.81 -14.60 -28.92
CA GLU A 20 3.52 -14.73 -27.65
C GLU A 20 2.50 -15.07 -26.57
N LYS A 21 2.67 -16.24 -25.93
CA LYS A 21 1.90 -16.62 -24.75
C LYS A 21 2.17 -15.58 -23.66
N PHE A 22 1.17 -14.76 -23.35
CA PHE A 22 1.13 -14.04 -22.08
C PHE A 22 0.91 -15.08 -20.98
N GLU A 23 1.97 -15.39 -20.24
CA GLU A 23 1.84 -16.08 -18.96
C GLU A 23 1.11 -15.17 -17.97
N PRO A 24 0.23 -15.73 -17.11
CA PRO A 24 -0.53 -14.94 -16.14
C PRO A 24 0.41 -14.17 -15.21
N LEU A 25 0.02 -12.92 -14.88
CA LEU A 25 0.72 -12.00 -13.96
C LEU A 25 0.88 -12.50 -12.51
N PHE A 26 0.34 -13.69 -12.24
CA PHE A 26 0.49 -14.42 -11.00
C PHE A 26 0.82 -15.86 -11.39
N PRO A 27 1.98 -16.43 -11.00
CA PRO A 27 2.02 -17.86 -10.87
C PRO A 27 0.93 -18.22 -9.86
N SER A 28 0.01 -19.08 -10.27
CA SER A 28 -0.91 -19.73 -9.34
C SER A 28 -0.07 -20.64 -8.44
N THR A 29 0.62 -20.05 -7.47
CA THR A 29 1.18 -20.78 -6.35
C THR A 29 0.00 -21.33 -5.59
N ILE A 30 -0.13 -22.65 -5.67
CA ILE A 30 -1.01 -23.45 -4.84
C ILE A 30 -0.75 -22.99 -3.39
N PRO A 31 -1.76 -22.53 -2.64
CA PRO A 31 -1.55 -22.17 -1.24
C PRO A 31 -0.94 -23.38 -0.53
N HIS A 32 0.26 -23.21 0.01
CA HIS A 32 0.72 -24.13 1.04
C HIS A 32 -0.24 -23.93 2.23
N GLU A 33 -0.93 -25.00 2.63
CA GLU A 33 -1.91 -24.95 3.70
C GLU A 33 -1.28 -24.42 5.00
N GLY A 34 -1.51 -23.14 5.32
CA GLY A 34 -1.28 -22.60 6.66
C GLY A 34 -0.50 -21.30 6.82
N GLU A 35 -0.29 -20.49 5.77
CA GLU A 35 0.35 -19.17 5.84
C GLU A 35 -0.69 -18.06 5.54
N GLU A 36 -1.03 -17.24 6.54
CA GLU A 36 -1.82 -16.02 6.32
C GLU A 36 -0.87 -14.90 5.92
N GLU A 37 -0.63 -14.79 4.62
CA GLU A 37 0.27 -13.80 4.03
C GLU A 37 -0.53 -12.75 3.25
N ILE A 38 -0.09 -11.49 3.31
CA ILE A 38 -0.64 -10.41 2.48
C ILE A 38 0.44 -9.91 1.54
N ASN A 39 0.19 -10.08 0.24
CA ASN A 39 1.04 -9.47 -0.79
C ASN A 39 0.83 -7.95 -0.79
N PHE A 40 1.92 -7.20 -0.84
CA PHE A 40 1.86 -5.74 -0.95
C PHE A 40 2.75 -5.22 -2.08
N VAL A 41 2.42 -4.00 -2.51
CA VAL A 41 3.14 -3.23 -3.51
C VAL A 41 3.31 -1.80 -3.03
N SER A 42 4.47 -1.20 -3.30
CA SER A 42 4.75 0.23 -3.17
C SER A 42 5.71 0.67 -4.26
N GLY A 43 5.99 1.96 -4.36
CA GLY A 43 6.85 2.57 -5.36
C GLY A 43 6.08 3.42 -6.38
N ASN A 44 6.84 4.26 -7.10
CA ASN A 44 6.32 5.03 -8.23
C ASN A 44 6.33 4.12 -9.49
N PRO A 45 5.17 3.82 -10.10
CA PRO A 45 5.10 2.92 -11.26
C PRO A 45 5.96 3.32 -12.46
N PHE A 46 6.33 4.61 -12.56
CA PHE A 46 7.17 5.13 -13.64
C PHE A 46 8.67 5.07 -13.35
N VAL A 47 9.07 4.72 -12.13
CA VAL A 47 10.47 4.67 -11.70
C VAL A 47 10.82 3.27 -11.19
N GLU A 48 10.11 2.82 -10.16
CA GLU A 48 10.39 1.56 -9.48
C GLU A 48 9.15 1.09 -8.72
N ILE A 49 8.92 -0.22 -8.75
CA ILE A 49 7.85 -0.87 -7.99
C ILE A 49 8.48 -1.94 -7.11
N THR A 50 8.32 -1.76 -5.80
CA THR A 50 8.70 -2.76 -4.80
C THR A 50 7.51 -3.66 -4.53
N LYS A 51 7.73 -4.97 -4.58
CA LYS A 51 6.73 -5.98 -4.20
C LYS A 51 7.23 -6.67 -2.94
N GLY A 52 6.31 -7.16 -2.12
CA GLY A 52 6.68 -7.89 -0.93
C GLY A 52 5.53 -8.67 -0.32
N ILE A 53 5.84 -9.38 0.74
CA ILE A 53 4.91 -10.25 1.46
C ILE A 53 4.92 -9.84 2.93
N LEU A 54 3.75 -9.57 3.49
CA LEU A 54 3.54 -9.40 4.92
C LEU A 54 3.14 -10.73 5.52
N HIS A 55 3.96 -11.24 6.43
CA HIS A 55 3.66 -12.45 7.18
C HIS A 55 2.90 -12.08 8.45
N LEU A 56 1.70 -12.64 8.61
CA LEU A 56 0.88 -12.44 9.80
C LEU A 56 1.21 -13.50 10.87
N TYR A 57 0.87 -13.21 12.13
CA TYR A 57 0.93 -14.24 13.17
C TYR A 57 -0.25 -15.19 13.06
N LYS A 58 0.05 -16.50 12.99
CA LYS A 58 -0.94 -17.57 12.82
C LYS A 58 -1.82 -17.74 14.05
N GLU A 59 -3.15 -17.81 13.87
CA GLU A 59 -4.11 -18.21 14.91
C GLU A 59 -4.17 -19.74 15.17
N ASN A 60 -3.22 -20.53 14.67
CA ASN A 60 -3.25 -21.99 14.86
C ASN A 60 -2.25 -22.44 15.93
N LYS A 61 -2.77 -22.60 17.16
CA LYS A 61 -2.12 -23.19 18.34
C LYS A 61 -0.87 -22.45 18.83
N LEU A 62 -1.07 -21.47 19.72
CA LEU A 62 -0.10 -20.88 20.68
C LEU A 62 0.74 -19.65 20.25
N THR A 63 0.28 -18.82 19.32
CA THR A 63 0.55 -17.37 19.42
C THR A 63 -0.79 -16.65 19.50
N SER A 64 -1.38 -16.61 20.69
CA SER A 64 -2.49 -15.70 20.98
C SER A 64 -2.05 -14.28 20.63
N ILE A 65 -3.00 -13.39 20.34
CA ILE A 65 -2.76 -11.94 20.22
C ILE A 65 -1.88 -11.43 21.38
N GLU A 66 -1.99 -12.04 22.55
CA GLU A 66 -1.13 -11.80 23.72
C GLU A 66 0.35 -12.14 23.46
N ASN A 67 0.67 -13.30 22.87
CA ASN A 67 2.07 -13.62 22.56
C ASN A 67 2.63 -12.71 21.46
N ALA A 68 1.83 -12.36 20.47
CA ALA A 68 2.21 -11.39 19.45
C ALA A 68 2.48 -10.01 20.08
N SER A 69 1.60 -9.55 20.97
CA SER A 69 1.76 -8.25 21.64
C SER A 69 2.99 -8.16 22.56
N GLN A 70 3.53 -9.29 23.02
CA GLN A 70 4.77 -9.34 23.81
C GLN A 70 6.06 -9.38 22.97
N GLN A 71 5.97 -9.67 21.67
CA GLN A 71 7.16 -9.90 20.82
C GLN A 71 7.21 -8.95 19.61
N CYS A 72 6.06 -8.40 19.21
CA CYS A 72 5.94 -7.60 18.00
C CYS A 72 6.02 -6.13 18.33
N HIS A 73 6.87 -5.44 17.58
CA HIS A 73 6.91 -3.98 17.57
C HIS A 73 6.28 -3.40 16.30
N THR A 74 5.72 -4.23 15.42
CA THR A 74 5.11 -3.80 14.14
C THR A 74 3.65 -4.22 14.06
N VAL A 75 2.79 -3.26 13.74
CA VAL A 75 1.35 -3.44 13.52
C VAL A 75 0.99 -2.92 12.13
N CYS A 76 0.09 -3.58 11.42
CA CYS A 76 -0.48 -3.09 10.18
C CYS A 76 -1.93 -2.65 10.38
N ILE A 77 -2.26 -1.46 9.89
CA ILE A 77 -3.64 -1.06 9.63
C ILE A 77 -4.04 -1.59 8.26
N LEU A 78 -5.04 -2.47 8.18
CA LEU A 78 -5.37 -3.21 6.96
C LEU A 78 -6.12 -2.40 5.90
N ALA A 79 -6.98 -1.47 6.32
CA ALA A 79 -7.91 -0.79 5.43
C ALA A 79 -8.05 0.69 5.78
N VAL A 80 -6.96 1.45 5.63
CA VAL A 80 -7.02 2.90 5.73
C VAL A 80 -7.74 3.44 4.49
N PRO A 81 -8.84 4.20 4.62
CA PRO A 81 -9.57 4.72 3.47
C PRO A 81 -8.71 5.64 2.60
N SER A 82 -8.84 5.55 1.27
CA SER A 82 -8.15 6.46 0.34
C SER A 82 -8.58 7.93 0.45
N THR A 83 -9.71 8.21 1.11
CA THR A 83 -10.13 9.56 1.50
C THR A 83 -9.23 10.16 2.59
N MET A 84 -8.50 9.32 3.32
CA MET A 84 -7.62 9.70 4.41
C MET A 84 -6.18 9.81 3.92
N THR A 85 -5.66 11.03 3.84
CA THR A 85 -4.29 11.31 3.40
C THR A 85 -3.26 10.84 4.45
N CYS A 86 -1.97 10.86 4.12
CA CYS A 86 -0.97 10.57 5.15
C CYS A 86 -0.94 11.63 6.26
N HIS A 87 -1.37 12.87 6.00
CA HIS A 87 -1.50 13.90 7.02
C HIS A 87 -2.62 13.55 8.02
N ASP A 88 -3.74 13.06 7.51
CA ASP A 88 -4.86 12.59 8.34
C ASP A 88 -4.45 11.37 9.15
N LEU A 89 -3.67 10.44 8.56
CA LEU A 89 -3.09 9.30 9.25
C LEU A 89 -2.16 9.72 10.39
N LEU A 90 -1.24 10.64 10.13
CA LEU A 90 -0.36 11.19 11.16
C LEU A 90 -1.15 11.86 12.29
N THR A 91 -2.26 12.52 11.95
CA THR A 91 -3.15 13.16 12.93
C THR A 91 -3.91 12.11 13.76
N PHE A 92 -4.42 11.06 13.11
CA PHE A 92 -5.11 9.94 13.76
C PHE A 92 -4.20 9.22 14.77
N THR A 93 -2.92 9.05 14.42
CA THR A 93 -1.92 8.40 15.28
C THR A 93 -1.16 9.38 16.18
N ALA A 94 -1.57 10.65 16.25
CA ALA A 94 -0.79 11.70 16.93
C ALA A 94 -0.56 11.43 18.43
N SER A 95 -1.52 10.79 19.10
CA SER A 95 -1.45 10.49 20.55
C SER A 95 -0.28 9.56 20.92
N CYS A 96 0.18 8.76 19.95
CA CYS A 96 1.26 7.78 20.12
C CYS A 96 2.45 8.09 19.20
N ALA A 97 2.50 9.27 18.59
CA ALA A 97 3.52 9.63 17.61
C ALA A 97 4.96 9.52 18.15
N GLU A 98 5.19 9.83 19.43
CA GLU A 98 6.52 9.68 20.05
C GLU A 98 6.99 8.22 20.11
N GLN A 99 6.06 7.27 20.17
CA GLN A 99 6.36 5.84 20.25
C GLN A 99 6.45 5.16 18.89
N ILE A 100 6.01 5.82 17.83
CA ILE A 100 6.11 5.33 16.46
C ILE A 100 7.47 5.77 15.90
N ARG A 101 8.33 4.80 15.56
CA ARG A 101 9.62 5.10 14.91
C ARG A 101 9.48 5.22 13.40
N HIS A 102 8.59 4.42 12.80
CA HIS A 102 8.47 4.38 11.34
C HIS A 102 7.05 4.03 10.90
N ILE A 103 6.52 4.80 9.95
CA ILE A 103 5.27 4.50 9.25
C ILE A 103 5.61 4.23 7.78
N ARG A 104 5.09 3.14 7.21
CA ARG A 104 5.22 2.83 5.79
C ARG A 104 3.87 2.59 5.14
N ILE A 105 3.57 3.36 4.09
CA ILE A 105 2.35 3.23 3.30
C ILE A 105 2.57 2.22 2.17
N VAL A 106 1.72 1.20 2.11
CA VAL A 106 1.74 0.15 1.08
C VAL A 106 0.31 -0.17 0.61
N ARG A 107 0.16 -0.95 -0.45
CA ARG A 107 -1.15 -1.39 -0.96
C ARG A 107 -1.17 -2.90 -1.26
N ASP A 108 -2.28 -3.57 -1.00
CA ASP A 108 -2.51 -5.01 -1.21
C ASP A 108 -3.25 -5.32 -2.54
N GLY A 109 -3.61 -4.30 -3.30
CA GLY A 109 -4.41 -4.42 -4.53
C GLY A 109 -5.90 -4.09 -4.33
N SER A 110 -6.34 -3.93 -3.09
CA SER A 110 -7.67 -3.44 -2.76
C SER A 110 -7.88 -2.01 -3.29
N LEU A 111 -9.11 -1.71 -3.71
CA LEU A 111 -9.48 -0.39 -4.22
C LEU A 111 -9.89 0.52 -3.06
N ASN A 112 -9.62 1.82 -3.20
CA ASN A 112 -10.07 2.88 -2.28
C ASN A 112 -9.63 2.70 -0.82
N GLN A 113 -8.62 1.88 -0.59
CA GLN A 113 -7.98 1.72 0.68
C GLN A 113 -6.50 1.42 0.49
N TYR A 114 -5.74 1.60 1.55
CA TYR A 114 -4.33 1.26 1.61
C TYR A 114 -3.98 0.70 2.99
N MET A 115 -2.80 0.10 3.08
CA MET A 115 -2.27 -0.41 4.32
C MET A 115 -1.20 0.52 4.87
N ALA A 116 -1.17 0.66 6.19
CA ALA A 116 -0.13 1.41 6.88
C ALA A 116 0.57 0.50 7.89
N LEU A 117 1.87 0.28 7.69
CA LEU A 117 2.73 -0.45 8.62
C LEU A 117 3.30 0.54 9.62
N LEU A 118 2.99 0.35 10.90
CA LEU A 118 3.48 1.15 12.00
C LEU A 118 4.48 0.32 12.80
N THR A 119 5.72 0.78 12.81
CA THR A 119 6.78 0.21 13.61
C THR A 119 7.00 1.09 14.83
N PHE A 120 6.92 0.48 16.00
CA PHE A 120 7.03 1.13 17.30
C PHE A 120 8.43 0.96 17.89
N ARG A 121 8.76 1.82 18.85
CA ARG A 121 10.01 1.77 19.63
C ARG A 121 10.06 0.58 20.58
N SER A 122 8.91 0.09 21.05
CA SER A 122 8.78 -1.06 21.95
C SER A 122 7.57 -1.93 21.58
N HIS A 123 7.60 -3.21 21.95
CA HIS A 123 6.41 -4.06 21.81
C HIS A 123 5.25 -3.59 22.71
N GLU A 124 5.54 -3.01 23.87
CA GLU A 124 4.53 -2.52 24.81
C GLU A 124 3.69 -1.40 24.19
N SER A 125 4.34 -0.46 23.50
CA SER A 125 3.64 0.63 22.80
C SER A 125 2.84 0.11 21.60
N ALA A 126 3.34 -0.90 20.87
CA ALA A 126 2.57 -1.57 19.83
C ALA A 126 1.32 -2.27 20.39
N ALA A 127 1.44 -2.93 21.55
CA ALA A 127 0.33 -3.59 22.25
C ALA A 127 -0.72 -2.61 22.78
N GLU A 128 -0.27 -1.48 23.33
CA GLU A 128 -1.14 -0.39 23.79
C GLU A 128 -1.88 0.25 22.62
N PHE A 129 -1.18 0.51 21.52
CA PHE A 129 -1.79 0.98 20.29
C PHE A 129 -2.85 -0.01 19.77
N PHE A 130 -2.52 -1.31 19.70
CA PHE A 130 -3.46 -2.33 19.28
C PHE A 130 -4.73 -2.32 20.14
N THR A 131 -4.59 -2.30 21.46
CA THR A 131 -5.73 -2.30 22.39
C THR A 131 -6.60 -1.05 22.26
N SER A 132 -5.97 0.11 22.01
CA SER A 132 -6.67 1.39 22.00
C SER A 132 -7.30 1.73 20.64
N TYR A 133 -6.72 1.22 19.54
CA TYR A 133 -7.09 1.60 18.19
C TYR A 133 -7.76 0.48 17.38
N ASN A 134 -7.68 -0.78 17.80
CA ASN A 134 -8.35 -1.85 17.06
C ASN A 134 -9.87 -1.74 17.22
N GLY A 135 -10.60 -1.68 16.11
CA GLY A 135 -12.06 -1.57 16.05
C GLY A 135 -12.61 -0.15 16.21
N ILE A 136 -11.77 0.88 16.39
CA ILE A 136 -12.25 2.27 16.48
C ILE A 136 -12.50 2.85 15.09
N CYS A 137 -13.53 3.68 14.94
CA CYS A 137 -13.78 4.40 13.67
C CYS A 137 -12.68 5.43 13.39
N PHE A 138 -12.29 5.59 12.12
CA PHE A 138 -11.36 6.65 11.72
C PHE A 138 -11.96 8.06 11.90
N SER A 139 -13.28 8.17 11.72
CA SER A 139 -14.04 9.41 11.88
C SER A 139 -15.43 9.10 12.43
N SER A 140 -15.97 9.98 13.27
CA SER A 140 -17.35 9.86 13.76
C SER A 140 -18.40 10.09 12.65
N LEU A 141 -17.99 10.63 11.50
CA LEU A 141 -18.88 10.86 10.36
C LEU A 141 -19.12 9.59 9.53
N GLU A 142 -18.20 8.62 9.60
CA GLU A 142 -18.24 7.38 8.82
C GLU A 142 -18.09 6.17 9.76
N PRO A 143 -19.15 5.80 10.51
CA PRO A 143 -19.07 4.79 11.55
C PRO A 143 -18.76 3.37 11.02
N ASP A 144 -18.98 3.15 9.72
CA ASP A 144 -18.69 1.87 9.07
C ASP A 144 -17.19 1.69 8.75
N LEU A 145 -16.40 2.77 8.79
CA LEU A 145 -14.96 2.74 8.49
C LEU A 145 -14.16 2.64 9.79
N CYS A 146 -13.94 1.40 10.23
CA CYS A 146 -13.17 1.07 11.42
C CYS A 146 -11.72 0.69 11.12
N CYS A 147 -10.83 1.09 12.00
CA CYS A 147 -9.44 0.70 12.04
C CYS A 147 -9.33 -0.78 12.44
N HIS A 148 -8.78 -1.61 11.56
CA HIS A 148 -8.53 -3.02 11.83
C HIS A 148 -7.03 -3.25 11.84
N LEU A 149 -6.53 -3.76 12.97
CA LEU A 149 -5.12 -3.93 13.24
C LEU A 149 -4.74 -5.41 13.22
N VAL A 150 -3.55 -5.71 12.70
CA VAL A 150 -2.93 -7.03 12.78
C VAL A 150 -1.45 -6.89 13.14
N PHE A 151 -0.92 -7.84 13.91
CA PHE A 151 0.52 -7.90 14.18
C PHE A 151 1.27 -8.53 13.01
N ILE A 152 2.45 -7.98 12.71
CA ILE A 152 3.29 -8.42 11.59
C ILE A 152 4.50 -9.15 12.15
N SER A 153 4.69 -10.40 11.73
CA SER A 153 5.82 -11.24 12.16
C SER A 153 7.07 -10.95 11.35
N HIS A 154 6.91 -10.84 10.03
CA HIS A 154 8.01 -10.67 9.12
C HIS A 154 7.53 -9.93 7.86
N ILE A 155 8.43 -9.15 7.26
CA ILE A 155 8.19 -8.41 6.03
C ILE A 155 9.25 -8.87 5.04
N GLU A 156 8.83 -9.48 3.94
CA GLU A 156 9.72 -9.86 2.84
C GLU A 156 9.59 -8.87 1.71
N ILE A 157 10.72 -8.43 1.17
CA ILE A 157 10.79 -7.57 -0.01
C ILE A 157 11.35 -8.42 -1.16
N LEU A 158 10.56 -8.56 -2.22
CA LEU A 158 10.97 -9.28 -3.42
C LEU A 158 11.89 -8.39 -4.27
N GLY A 159 13.09 -8.87 -4.55
CA GLY A 159 14.00 -8.26 -5.53
C GLY A 159 15.18 -7.48 -4.94
N GLU A 160 15.24 -7.27 -3.63
CA GLU A 160 16.42 -6.70 -2.96
C GLU A 160 17.28 -7.83 -2.39
N SER A 161 18.46 -8.04 -2.98
CA SER A 161 19.57 -8.66 -2.25
C SER A 161 20.27 -7.54 -1.49
N ALA A 162 19.91 -7.34 -0.23
CA ALA A 162 20.58 -6.36 0.62
C ALA A 162 22.08 -6.71 0.68
N ALA A 163 22.92 -5.86 0.09
CA ALA A 163 24.34 -5.92 0.37
C ALA A 163 24.50 -5.53 1.84
N ASP A 164 24.99 -6.45 2.67
CA ASP A 164 25.18 -6.18 4.09
C ASP A 164 26.12 -4.96 4.24
N PRO A 165 25.68 -3.88 4.93
CA PRO A 165 26.55 -2.76 5.19
C PRO A 165 27.76 -3.21 6.04
N PRO A 166 28.91 -2.54 5.92
CA PRO A 166 30.09 -2.85 6.73
C PRO A 166 29.76 -2.90 8.22
N ALA A 167 30.31 -3.89 8.93
CA ALA A 167 30.06 -4.07 10.36
C ALA A 167 30.31 -2.77 11.15
N HIS A 168 29.34 -2.39 11.98
CA HIS A 168 29.35 -1.25 12.91
C HIS A 168 29.14 0.15 12.32
N CYS A 169 28.74 0.30 11.05
CA CYS A 169 28.38 1.60 10.47
C CYS A 169 27.11 1.49 9.63
N THR A 170 26.05 2.17 10.04
CA THR A 170 24.84 2.36 9.22
C THR A 170 24.84 3.81 8.73
N GLU A 171 24.92 4.00 7.41
CA GLU A 171 24.65 5.31 6.85
C GLU A 171 23.16 5.63 7.03
N LEU A 172 22.86 6.76 7.69
CA LEU A 172 21.49 7.21 7.86
C LEU A 172 21.13 8.11 6.68
N PRO A 173 20.02 7.85 5.97
CA PRO A 173 19.55 8.75 4.92
C PRO A 173 19.23 10.13 5.51
N THR A 174 19.37 11.17 4.69
CA THR A 174 19.01 12.54 5.06
C THR A 174 17.60 12.87 4.58
N CYS A 175 16.82 13.55 5.40
CA CYS A 175 15.48 14.01 5.06
C CYS A 175 15.56 15.05 3.92
N PRO A 176 14.93 14.82 2.76
CA PRO A 176 15.00 15.77 1.63
C PRO A 176 14.37 17.14 1.90
N VAL A 177 13.58 17.27 2.98
CA VAL A 177 12.87 18.50 3.33
C VAL A 177 13.70 19.41 4.23
N CYS A 178 14.28 18.89 5.33
CA CYS A 178 15.09 19.69 6.26
C CYS A 178 16.61 19.48 6.10
N LEU A 179 17.03 18.49 5.31
CA LEU A 179 18.43 18.09 5.09
C LEU A 179 19.15 17.55 6.34
N GLU A 180 18.41 17.26 7.41
CA GLU A 180 18.92 16.62 8.62
C GLU A 180 18.90 15.09 8.48
N ARG A 181 19.64 14.40 9.35
CA ARG A 181 19.67 12.92 9.38
C ARG A 181 18.32 12.37 9.84
N MET A 182 17.88 11.28 9.23
CA MET A 182 16.70 10.53 9.66
C MET A 182 17.14 9.38 10.55
N ASP A 183 17.12 9.61 11.87
CA ASP A 183 17.40 8.57 12.86
C ASP A 183 16.09 8.05 13.44
N GLU A 184 15.66 6.86 13.01
CA GLU A 184 14.44 6.20 13.54
C GLU A 184 14.50 5.99 15.06
N SER A 185 15.69 6.02 15.68
CA SER A 185 15.86 5.89 17.13
C SER A 185 15.42 7.13 17.90
N VAL A 186 15.27 8.27 17.24
CA VAL A 186 14.90 9.56 17.87
C VAL A 186 13.71 10.20 17.16
N ASP A 187 13.69 10.16 15.84
CA ASP A 187 12.66 10.78 15.02
C ASP A 187 11.61 9.76 14.56
N GLY A 188 10.39 10.23 14.30
CA GLY A 188 9.38 9.47 13.58
C GLY A 188 9.59 9.65 12.07
N ILE A 189 9.80 8.55 11.36
CA ILE A 189 10.00 8.53 9.90
C ILE A 189 8.71 8.08 9.20
N LEU A 190 8.41 8.66 8.04
CA LEU A 190 7.30 8.27 7.18
C LEU A 190 7.83 7.96 5.78
N THR A 191 7.64 6.72 5.33
CA THR A 191 7.83 6.29 3.94
C THR A 191 6.48 6.25 3.25
N ILE A 192 6.31 7.13 2.26
CA ILE A 192 5.06 7.26 1.49
C ILE A 192 5.02 6.28 0.31
N LEU A 193 3.89 6.24 -0.41
CA LEU A 193 3.60 5.23 -1.43
C LEU A 193 4.70 5.09 -2.50
N CYS A 194 5.43 6.16 -2.85
CA CYS A 194 6.53 6.10 -3.82
C CYS A 194 7.89 5.62 -3.27
N ASN A 195 7.94 5.11 -2.03
CA ASN A 195 9.14 4.68 -1.30
C ASN A 195 10.12 5.78 -0.86
N HIS A 196 9.81 7.06 -1.07
CA HIS A 196 10.60 8.13 -0.46
C HIS A 196 10.26 8.30 1.02
N SER A 197 11.29 8.53 1.83
CA SER A 197 11.18 8.69 3.29
C SER A 197 11.47 10.12 3.72
N PHE A 198 10.75 10.55 4.76
CA PHE A 198 10.85 11.89 5.36
C PHE A 198 10.66 11.78 6.86
N HIS A 199 11.12 12.78 7.62
CA HIS A 199 10.60 12.97 8.97
C HIS A 199 9.08 13.21 8.90
N ALA A 200 8.31 12.53 9.74
CA ALA A 200 6.86 12.67 9.79
C ALA A 200 6.44 14.14 10.02
N GLY A 201 7.13 14.84 10.92
CA GLY A 201 6.89 16.27 11.18
C GLY A 201 7.29 17.20 10.04
N CYS A 202 8.23 16.82 9.17
CA CYS A 202 8.59 17.58 7.98
C CYS A 202 7.50 17.42 6.91
N LEU A 203 7.04 16.19 6.67
CA LEU A 203 5.97 15.96 5.70
C LEU A 203 4.65 16.56 6.19
N LEU A 204 4.34 16.56 7.48
CA LEU A 204 3.11 17.18 8.01
C LEU A 204 3.02 18.69 7.69
N LYS A 205 4.17 19.38 7.60
CA LYS A 205 4.26 20.81 7.24
C LYS A 205 4.23 21.05 5.73
N TRP A 206 4.33 19.99 4.94
CA TRP A 206 4.23 20.08 3.49
C TRP A 206 2.76 20.33 3.09
N GLY A 207 2.51 21.35 2.27
CA GLY A 207 1.14 21.82 1.99
C GLY A 207 0.39 21.06 0.91
N ASP A 208 0.93 19.95 0.41
CA ASP A 208 0.43 19.23 -0.76
C ASP A 208 0.43 17.72 -0.51
N THR A 209 -0.37 16.95 -1.25
CA THR A 209 -0.46 15.48 -1.17
C THR A 209 0.50 14.78 -2.14
N SER A 210 1.41 15.55 -2.76
CA SER A 210 2.47 15.06 -3.64
C SER A 210 3.80 14.86 -2.91
N CYS A 211 4.58 13.88 -3.34
CA CYS A 211 5.93 13.62 -2.82
C CYS A 211 6.86 14.81 -3.10
N PRO A 212 7.58 15.34 -2.10
CA PRO A 212 8.56 16.42 -2.30
C PRO A 212 9.68 16.08 -3.31
N VAL A 213 10.00 14.80 -3.50
CA VAL A 213 11.08 14.33 -4.36
C VAL A 213 10.60 14.07 -5.79
N CYS A 214 9.62 13.18 -5.98
CA CYS A 214 9.21 12.72 -7.31
C CYS A 214 7.81 13.20 -7.74
N ARG A 215 7.12 14.00 -6.91
CA ARG A 215 5.76 14.53 -7.16
C ARG A 215 4.67 13.47 -7.38
N TYR A 216 4.97 12.19 -7.17
CA TYR A 216 3.96 11.14 -7.13
C TYR A 216 3.07 11.29 -5.89
N VAL A 217 1.85 10.77 -5.95
CA VAL A 217 0.89 10.82 -4.83
C VAL A 217 1.46 10.14 -3.58
N GLN A 218 1.21 10.72 -2.41
CA GLN A 218 1.71 10.21 -1.13
C GLN A 218 0.95 8.95 -0.65
N THR A 219 -0.35 8.90 -0.90
CA THR A 219 -1.26 7.79 -0.60
C THR A 219 -2.09 7.45 -1.84
N PRO A 220 -2.65 6.24 -1.96
CA PRO A 220 -3.59 5.92 -3.04
C PRO A 220 -4.81 6.84 -3.00
N GLU A 221 -5.12 7.48 -4.13
CA GLU A 221 -6.31 8.33 -4.28
C GLU A 221 -7.58 7.49 -4.48
N VAL A 222 -8.73 8.09 -4.13
CA VAL A 222 -10.04 7.48 -4.37
C VAL A 222 -10.24 7.29 -5.87
N VAL A 223 -10.32 6.04 -6.29
CA VAL A 223 -10.73 5.66 -7.63
C VAL A 223 -12.24 5.57 -7.61
N ALA A 224 -12.90 6.41 -8.43
CA ALA A 224 -14.33 6.29 -8.67
C ALA A 224 -14.66 4.83 -9.06
N ASP A 225 -15.80 4.33 -8.60
CA ASP A 225 -16.27 2.99 -8.93
C ASP A 225 -16.59 2.94 -10.43
N ASN A 226 -15.55 2.67 -11.21
CA ASN A 226 -15.64 2.60 -12.65
C ASN A 226 -16.41 1.33 -12.96
N LYS A 227 -17.55 1.52 -13.62
CA LYS A 227 -18.43 0.45 -14.04
C LYS A 227 -18.80 0.66 -15.50
N CYS A 228 -19.07 -0.44 -16.18
CA CYS A 228 -19.67 -0.37 -17.50
C CYS A 228 -21.01 0.36 -17.39
N LEU A 229 -21.22 1.37 -18.24
CA LEU A 229 -22.44 2.19 -18.21
C LEU A 229 -23.72 1.39 -18.51
N GLU A 230 -23.59 0.20 -19.10
CA GLU A 230 -24.74 -0.63 -19.50
C GLU A 230 -25.01 -1.77 -18.52
N CYS A 231 -23.99 -2.57 -18.19
CA CYS A 231 -24.17 -3.76 -17.34
C CYS A 231 -23.64 -3.63 -15.92
N MET A 232 -23.10 -2.46 -15.54
CA MET A 232 -22.53 -2.18 -14.23
C MET A 232 -21.36 -3.08 -13.80
N SER A 233 -20.81 -3.90 -14.72
CA SER A 233 -19.61 -4.69 -14.45
C SER A 233 -18.44 -3.79 -14.09
N ALA A 234 -17.65 -4.16 -13.07
CA ALA A 234 -16.39 -3.51 -12.70
C ALA A 234 -15.16 -4.18 -13.34
N GLU A 235 -15.38 -5.19 -14.20
CA GLU A 235 -14.32 -6.00 -14.79
C GLU A 235 -14.06 -5.63 -16.24
N SER A 236 -12.78 -5.71 -16.64
CA SER A 236 -12.33 -5.53 -18.03
C SER A 236 -12.90 -4.26 -18.67
N LEU A 237 -12.80 -3.12 -17.98
CA LEU A 237 -13.35 -1.86 -18.45
C LEU A 237 -12.46 -1.17 -19.46
N TRP A 238 -13.11 -0.55 -20.44
CA TRP A 238 -12.50 0.24 -21.50
C TRP A 238 -13.17 1.59 -21.52
N ILE A 239 -12.39 2.65 -21.71
CA ILE A 239 -12.90 4.00 -21.89
C ILE A 239 -12.58 4.47 -23.31
N CYS A 240 -13.59 4.93 -24.03
CA CYS A 240 -13.39 5.58 -25.32
C CYS A 240 -12.77 6.96 -25.09
N LEU A 241 -11.53 7.18 -25.54
CA LEU A 241 -10.83 8.46 -25.35
C LEU A 241 -11.40 9.61 -26.22
N ILE A 242 -12.35 9.33 -27.12
CA ILE A 242 -13.02 10.33 -27.95
C ILE A 242 -14.29 10.84 -27.26
N CYS A 243 -15.15 9.94 -26.75
CA CYS A 243 -16.46 10.30 -26.20
C CYS A 243 -16.60 10.05 -24.68
N GLY A 244 -15.62 9.43 -24.04
CA GLY A 244 -15.64 9.12 -22.60
C GLY A 244 -16.54 7.94 -22.21
N HIS A 245 -17.15 7.22 -23.16
CA HIS A 245 -17.98 6.05 -22.86
C HIS A 245 -17.14 4.93 -22.19
N VAL A 246 -17.59 4.43 -21.05
CA VAL A 246 -16.97 3.33 -20.30
C VAL A 246 -17.75 2.02 -20.53
N GLY A 247 -17.19 1.11 -21.32
CA GLY A 247 -17.79 -0.18 -21.66
C GLY A 247 -16.99 -1.36 -21.10
N CYS A 248 -17.65 -2.51 -20.89
CA CYS A 248 -16.94 -3.75 -20.53
C CYS A 248 -16.37 -4.44 -21.78
N GLY A 249 -15.26 -5.15 -21.62
CA GLY A 249 -14.54 -5.83 -22.68
C GLY A 249 -15.30 -7.04 -23.23
N ARG A 250 -14.82 -7.57 -24.36
CA ARG A 250 -15.48 -8.67 -25.10
C ARG A 250 -15.68 -9.96 -24.30
N TYR A 251 -14.84 -10.18 -23.29
CA TYR A 251 -14.90 -11.36 -22.43
C TYR A 251 -15.91 -11.21 -21.29
N VAL A 252 -16.52 -10.02 -21.17
CA VAL A 252 -17.66 -9.74 -20.30
C VAL A 252 -18.91 -9.68 -21.18
N GLN A 253 -19.34 -8.49 -21.62
CA GLN A 253 -20.46 -8.33 -22.55
C GLN A 253 -20.12 -7.46 -23.78
N GLY A 254 -18.90 -6.93 -23.86
CA GLY A 254 -18.44 -6.24 -25.07
C GLY A 254 -19.08 -4.88 -25.32
N HIS A 255 -19.65 -4.22 -24.31
CA HIS A 255 -20.22 -2.86 -24.45
C HIS A 255 -19.17 -1.80 -24.83
N ALA A 256 -17.87 -2.10 -24.68
CA ALA A 256 -16.80 -1.24 -25.18
C ALA A 256 -16.75 -1.11 -26.72
N TYR A 257 -17.46 -1.97 -27.44
CA TYR A 257 -17.45 -2.03 -28.91
C TYR A 257 -18.71 -1.45 -29.55
N GLN A 258 -19.68 -0.98 -28.75
CA GLN A 258 -20.93 -0.37 -29.20
C GLN A 258 -20.78 1.15 -29.30
#